data_AF-A0AAW1XMM9-F1
#
_entry.id   AF-A0AAW1XMM9-F1
#
_cell.length_a   1.000
_cell.length_b   1.000
_cell.length_c   1.000
_cell.angle_alpha   90.00
_cell.angle_beta   90.00
_cell.angle_gamma   90.00
#
_symmetry.space_group_name_H-M   'P 1'
#
loop_
_entity.id
_entity.type
_entity.pdbx_description
1 polymer ?
#
loop_
_entity_poly.entity_id
_entity_poly.type
_entity_poly.pdbx_seq_one_letter_code
_entity_poly.pdbx_strand_id
1 'polypeptide(L)'
;MGDIKHRNIVTLHGCYTAPHYNLLIHELLPNGSLDALLHGRRSMTNNILDWPSSYKIALGAARGISYLHLLIIDSTCKVKTQVEEHETREGVHISMEFVLPH
;
A
#
# COMPACT_ATOMS: atom_id res chain seq x y z
N MET A 1 19.36 -7.97 -6.69
CA MET A 1 18.57 -7.02 -5.89
C MET A 1 18.14 -7.74 -4.63
N GLY A 2 18.43 -7.14 -3.47
CA GLY A 2 18.37 -7.79 -2.16
C GLY A 2 16.98 -8.29 -1.78
N ASP A 3 16.97 -9.25 -0.87
CA ASP A 3 15.78 -9.95 -0.38
C ASP A 3 14.88 -9.00 0.45
N ILE A 4 14.03 -8.22 -0.23
CA ILE A 4 13.04 -7.34 0.40
C ILE A 4 11.91 -8.23 0.94
N LYS A 5 11.94 -8.50 2.25
CA LYS A 5 10.93 -9.31 2.95
C LYS A 5 10.22 -8.48 4.01
N HIS A 6 8.97 -8.14 3.74
CA HIS A 6 8.11 -7.45 4.68
C HIS A 6 6.66 -7.91 4.50
N ARG A 7 5.92 -8.11 5.60
CA ARG A 7 4.51 -8.58 5.59
C ARG A 7 3.54 -7.72 4.79
N ASN A 8 3.91 -6.48 4.46
CA ASN A 8 3.11 -5.54 3.66
C ASN A 8 3.78 -5.19 2.32
N ILE A 9 4.73 -6.00 1.87
CA ILE A 9 5.38 -5.86 0.56
C ILE A 9 5.38 -7.24 -0.08
N VAL A 10 4.82 -7.34 -1.29
CA VAL A 10 4.88 -8.60 -2.03
C VAL A 10 6.33 -8.84 -2.47
N THR A 11 6.80 -10.06 -2.27
CA THR A 11 8.12 -10.46 -2.75
C THR A 11 8.11 -10.48 -4.28
N LEU A 12 9.00 -9.68 -4.88
CA LEU A 12 9.23 -9.64 -6.31
C LEU A 12 10.37 -10.61 -6.65
N HIS A 13 10.08 -11.63 -7.46
CA HIS A 13 11.08 -12.57 -7.97
C HIS A 13 11.85 -12.01 -9.17
N GLY A 14 11.24 -11.10 -9.94
CA GLY A 14 11.90 -10.44 -11.05
C GLY A 14 11.01 -9.47 -11.81
N CYS A 15 11.61 -8.75 -12.75
CA CYS A 15 10.89 -7.92 -13.70
C CYS A 15 11.39 -8.18 -15.12
N TYR A 16 10.52 -7.96 -16.09
CA TYR A 16 10.88 -7.99 -17.50
C TYR A 16 10.31 -6.75 -18.18
N THR A 17 11.19 -5.96 -18.80
CA THR A 17 10.83 -4.72 -19.47
C THR A 17 10.98 -4.91 -20.98
N ALA A 18 9.90 -4.63 -21.71
CA ALA A 18 9.84 -4.62 -23.16
C ALA A 18 9.39 -3.23 -23.64
N PRO A 19 9.61 -2.88 -24.93
CA PRO A 19 9.24 -1.56 -25.46
C PRO A 19 7.77 -1.17 -25.29
N HIS A 20 6.87 -2.14 -25.13
CA HIS A 20 5.42 -1.91 -25.07
C HIS A 20 4.75 -2.37 -23.77
N TYR A 21 5.49 -3.06 -22.88
CA TYR A 21 4.93 -3.56 -21.63
C TYR A 21 6.01 -3.86 -20.60
N ASN A 22 5.62 -3.84 -19.34
CA ASN A 22 6.44 -4.27 -18.21
C ASN A 22 5.75 -5.44 -17.52
N LEU A 23 6.49 -6.49 -17.21
CA LEU A 23 6.03 -7.63 -16.42
C LEU A 23 6.73 -7.62 -15.06
N LEU A 24 5.96 -7.93 -14.02
CA LEU A 24 6.43 -8.11 -12.65
C LEU A 24 6.12 -9.56 -12.25
N ILE A 25 7.15 -10.31 -11.91
CA ILE A 25 7.03 -11.70 -11.46
C ILE A 25 7.07 -11.66 -9.94
N HIS A 26 5.96 -11.99 -9.30
CA HIS A 26 5.80 -11.96 -7.84
C HIS A 26 5.06 -13.20 -7.34
N GLU A 27 5.07 -13.41 -6.03
CA GLU A 27 4.27 -14.47 -5.40
C GLU A 27 2.77 -14.29 -5.68
N LEU A 28 2.06 -15.39 -5.89
CA LEU A 28 0.62 -15.35 -6.13
C LEU A 28 -0.12 -14.83 -4.89
N LEU A 29 -0.86 -13.73 -5.07
CA LEU A 29 -1.73 -13.19 -4.03
C LEU A 29 -3.06 -13.95 -4.05
N PRO A 30 -3.41 -14.73 -3.00
CA PRO A 30 -4.60 -15.58 -3.02
C PRO A 30 -5.91 -14.78 -3.13
N ASN A 31 -5.92 -13.53 -2.66
CA ASN A 31 -7.07 -12.63 -2.70
C ASN A 31 -7.08 -11.70 -3.93
N GLY A 32 -6.14 -11.90 -4.87
CA GLY A 32 -6.00 -11.03 -6.04
C GLY A 32 -5.52 -9.62 -5.69
N SER A 33 -5.75 -8.67 -6.60
CA SER A 33 -5.37 -7.28 -6.42
C SER A 33 -6.41 -6.52 -5.61
N LEU A 34 -5.94 -5.53 -4.83
CA LEU A 34 -6.83 -4.61 -4.13
C LEU A 34 -7.72 -3.83 -5.12
N ASP A 35 -7.21 -3.49 -6.30
CA ASP A 35 -7.99 -2.87 -7.37
C ASP A 35 -9.19 -3.75 -7.78
N ALA A 36 -8.99 -5.05 -7.97
CA ALA A 36 -10.08 -5.97 -8.29
C ALA A 36 -11.07 -6.11 -7.12
N LEU A 37 -10.61 -5.99 -5.88
CA LEU A 37 -11.50 -5.99 -4.71
C LEU A 37 -12.33 -4.71 -4.61
N LEU A 38 -11.73 -3.56 -4.93
CA LEU A 38 -12.37 -2.24 -4.88
C LEU A 38 -13.32 -1.99 -6.05
N HIS A 39 -12.98 -2.49 -7.24
CA HIS A 39 -13.67 -2.17 -8.49
C HIS A 39 -14.37 -3.40 -9.14
N GLY A 40 -14.20 -4.59 -8.56
CA GLY A 40 -14.75 -5.86 -9.09
C GLY A 40 -16.28 -5.91 -9.03
N ARG A 41 -16.90 -5.89 -10.21
CA ARG A 41 -18.36 -5.90 -10.46
C ARG A 41 -19.14 -4.90 -9.61
N ARG A 42 -19.36 -3.72 -10.21
CA ARG A 42 -20.58 -2.91 -10.06
C ARG A 42 -21.84 -3.79 -10.16
N SER A 43 -22.20 -4.49 -9.10
CA SER A 43 -23.49 -5.18 -8.98
C SER A 43 -24.23 -4.55 -7.83
N MET A 44 -24.85 -3.40 -8.10
CA MET A 44 -26.03 -2.80 -7.45
C MET A 44 -26.07 -2.62 -5.92
N THR A 45 -25.10 -3.07 -5.15
CA THR A 45 -25.02 -2.84 -3.71
C THR A 45 -23.61 -2.33 -3.41
N ASN A 46 -23.53 -1.18 -2.77
CA ASN A 46 -22.32 -0.56 -2.23
C ASN A 46 -21.39 -1.59 -1.56
N ASN A 47 -20.45 -2.17 -2.31
CA ASN A 47 -19.27 -2.84 -1.76
C ASN A 47 -18.28 -1.77 -1.30
N ILE A 48 -18.75 -0.88 -0.44
CA ILE A 48 -17.88 0.02 0.30
C ILE A 48 -17.16 -0.89 1.30
N LEU A 49 -15.83 -0.98 1.18
CA LEU A 49 -15.02 -1.59 2.23
C LEU A 49 -15.42 -0.94 3.55
N ASP A 50 -15.80 -1.76 4.53
CA ASP A 50 -16.08 -1.24 5.85
C ASP A 50 -14.86 -0.45 6.35
N TRP A 51 -15.13 0.61 7.10
CA TRP A 51 -14.09 1.52 7.59
C TRP A 51 -12.92 0.78 8.29
N PRO A 52 -13.17 -0.21 9.18
CA PRO A 52 -12.09 -1.01 9.76
C PRO A 52 -11.20 -1.73 8.74
N SER A 53 -11.78 -2.26 7.66
CA SER A 53 -11.01 -2.88 6.57
C SER A 53 -10.16 -1.85 5.81
N SER A 54 -10.75 -0.69 5.48
CA SER A 54 -10.05 0.41 4.82
C SER A 54 -8.85 0.91 5.63
N TYR A 55 -9.03 1.08 6.94
CA TYR A 55 -7.96 1.46 7.87
C TYR A 55 -6.81 0.45 7.88
N LYS A 56 -7.11 -0.85 7.95
CA LYS A 56 -6.09 -1.92 7.94
C LYS A 56 -5.27 -1.93 6.65
N ILE A 57 -5.92 -1.69 5.51
CA ILE A 57 -5.26 -1.60 4.21
C ILE A 57 -4.33 -0.39 4.16
N ALA A 58 -4.82 0.79 4.55
CA ALA A 58 -4.02 2.01 4.62
C ALA A 58 -2.81 1.82 5.54
N LEU A 59 -3.01 1.39 6.78
CA LEU A 59 -1.91 1.16 7.72
C LEU A 59 -0.89 0.14 7.19
N GLY A 60 -1.35 -0.91 6.50
CA GLY A 60 -0.48 -1.88 5.83
C GLY A 60 0.38 -1.23 4.74
N ALA A 61 -0.23 -0.46 3.84
CA ALA A 61 0.47 0.25 2.77
C ALA A 61 1.54 1.21 3.33
N ALA A 62 1.19 1.98 4.36
CA ALA A 62 2.11 2.86 5.07
C ALA A 62 3.35 2.12 5.57
N ARG A 63 3.16 0.99 6.26
CA ARG A 63 4.27 0.19 6.80
C ARG A 63 5.18 -0.34 5.70
N GLY A 64 4.61 -0.78 4.58
CA GLY A 64 5.37 -1.21 3.41
C GLY A 64 6.21 -0.07 2.82
N ILE A 65 5.62 1.10 2.61
CA ILE A 65 6.32 2.27 2.07
C ILE A 65 7.43 2.74 3.02
N SER A 66 7.16 2.81 4.32
CA SER A 66 8.16 3.18 5.32
C SER A 66 9.34 2.20 5.35
N TYR A 67 9.08 0.90 5.20
CA TYR A 67 10.15 -0.10 5.10
C TYR A 67 10.99 0.07 3.82
N LEU A 68 10.35 0.31 2.66
CA LEU A 68 11.08 0.59 1.42
C LEU A 68 11.93 1.86 1.53
N HIS A 69 11.40 2.89 2.17
CA HIS A 69 12.11 4.14 2.39
C HIS A 69 13.38 3.92 3.23
N LEU A 70 13.28 3.14 4.31
CA LEU A 70 14.44 2.77 5.15
C LEU A 70 15.48 1.92 4.40
N LEU A 71 15.06 1.11 3.42
CA LEU A 71 15.98 0.30 2.62
C LEU A 71 16.68 1.10 1.51
N ILE A 72 16.05 2.15 0.99
CA ILE A 72 16.56 2.94 -0.13
C ILE A 72 17.36 4.16 0.37
N ILE A 73 17.02 4.71 1.53
CA ILE A 73 17.65 5.91 2.09
C ILE A 73 18.30 5.53 3.42
N ASP A 74 19.62 5.44 3.39
CA ASP A 74 20.45 5.17 4.56
C ASP A 74 20.27 6.28 5.63
N SER A 75 19.92 5.83 6.84
CA SER A 75 20.05 6.43 8.18
C SER A 75 19.64 7.89 8.49
N THR A 76 19.11 8.70 7.57
CA THR A 76 18.75 10.11 7.86
C THR A 76 17.25 10.42 7.93
N CYS A 77 16.38 9.64 7.28
CA CYS A 77 14.94 9.87 7.33
C CYS A 77 14.23 8.98 8.35
N LYS A 78 13.91 9.55 9.52
CA LYS A 78 12.96 8.94 10.46
C LYS A 78 11.54 9.18 9.95
N VAL A 79 11.06 8.34 9.03
CA VAL A 79 9.64 8.35 8.65
C VAL A 79 8.82 7.84 9.82
N LYS A 80 8.07 8.72 10.45
CA LYS A 80 6.93 8.33 11.28
C LYS A 80 5.70 8.40 10.39
N THR A 81 5.05 7.26 10.15
CA THR A 81 3.70 7.25 9.59
C THR A 81 2.73 7.64 10.70
N GLN A 82 2.18 8.85 10.63
CA GLN A 82 0.98 9.19 11.38
C GLN A 82 -0.22 8.97 10.47
N VAL A 83 -1.17 8.18 10.97
CA VAL A 83 -2.47 7.95 10.36
C VAL A 83 -3.43 8.82 11.16
N GLU A 84 -3.81 9.97 10.61
CA GLU A 84 -4.79 10.84 11.25
C GLU A 84 -6.18 10.53 10.71
N GLU A 85 -7.11 10.33 11.64
CA GLU A 85 -8.53 10.14 11.34
C GLU A 85 -9.24 11.48 11.52
N HIS A 86 -9.66 12.08 10.40
CA HIS A 86 -10.56 13.23 10.45
C HIS A 86 -11.96 12.77 10.09
N GLU A 87 -12.85 12.77 11.08
CA GLU A 87 -14.28 12.56 10.87
C GLU A 87 -14.87 13.85 10.28
N THR A 88 -15.24 13.80 9.00
CA THR A 88 -15.92 14.88 8.30
C THR A 88 -17.40 14.52 8.12
N ARG A 89 -18.24 15.51 7.80
CA ARG A 89 -19.67 15.31 7.53
C ARG A 89 -19.95 14.34 6.37
N GLU A 90 -18.96 14.09 5.51
CA GLU A 90 -19.04 13.22 4.33
C GLU A 90 -18.37 11.85 4.54
N GLY A 91 -17.80 11.58 5.72
CA GLY A 91 -17.07 10.35 6.05
C GLY A 91 -15.71 10.58 6.70
N VAL A 92 -14.98 9.50 6.96
CA VAL A 92 -13.65 9.57 7.60
C VAL A 92 -12.55 9.62 6.52
N HIS A 93 -11.70 10.63 6.59
CA HIS A 93 -10.56 10.79 5.68
C HIS A 93 -9.27 10.32 6.36
N ILE A 94 -8.49 9.47 5.69
CA ILE A 94 -7.16 9.04 6.14
C ILE A 94 -6.11 9.88 5.42
N SER A 95 -5.39 10.70 6.19
CA SER A 95 -4.20 11.39 5.69
C SER A 95 -2.94 10.62 6.13
N MET A 96 -2.07 10.30 5.18
CA MET A 96 -0.72 9.82 5.45
C MET A 96 0.27 10.96 5.25
N GLU A 97 0.89 11.41 6.33
CA GLU A 97 1.97 12.37 6.26
C GLU A 97 3.32 11.70 6.54
N PHE A 98 4.29 11.99 5.68
CA PHE A 98 5.69 11.63 5.88
C PHE A 98 6.38 12.79 6.57
N VAL A 99 6.50 12.72 7.90
CA VAL A 99 7.21 13.77 8.67
C VAL A 99 8.71 13.63 8.45
N LEU A 100 9.31 14.56 7.71
CA LEU A 100 10.76 14.67 7.58
C LEU A 100 11.34 15.37 8.82
N PRO A 101 12.48 14.89 9.39
CA PRO A 101 13.18 15.66 10.41
C PRO A 101 13.72 16.96 9.79
N HIS A 102 13.57 18.06 10.54
CA HIS A 102 14.03 19.39 10.18
C HIS A 102 15.55 19.54 10.33
#